data_AF-A0A7D5QFA0-F1
#
_entry.id   AF-A0A7D5QFA0-F1
#
_cell.length_a   1.000
_cell.length_b   1.000
_cell.length_c   1.000
_cell.angle_alpha   90.00
_cell.angle_beta   90.00
_cell.angle_gamma   90.00
#
_symmetry.space_group_name_H-M   'P 1'
#
loop_
_entity.id
_entity.type
_entity.pdbx_description
1 polymer ?
#
loop_
_entity_poly.entity_id
_entity_poly.type
_entity_poly.pdbx_seq_one_letter_code
_entity_poly.pdbx_strand_id
1 'polypeptide(L)'
;MLRDSFWYPNTARGFGLLVVVVGMVFLHQSEFLGLMDAGTLVFGWLPIQLAFDIGFNLVGVLILYAMYRAAPTPPAAFEPTREER
;
A
#
# COMPACT_ATOMS: atom_id res chain seq x y z
N MET A 1 -6.02 15.78 15.38
CA MET A 1 -6.55 14.54 14.77
C MET A 1 -5.65 14.03 13.64
N LEU A 2 -5.38 14.80 12.58
CA LEU A 2 -4.51 14.32 11.49
C LEU A 2 -3.04 14.11 11.89
N ARG A 3 -2.47 14.95 12.77
CA ARG A 3 -1.05 14.86 13.19
C ARG A 3 -0.67 13.57 13.94
N ASP A 4 -1.63 12.93 14.59
CA ASP A 4 -1.45 11.67 15.32
C ASP A 4 -1.86 10.44 14.47
N SER A 5 -2.27 10.68 13.21
CA SER A 5 -2.61 9.62 12.28
C SER A 5 -1.34 8.93 11.79
N PHE A 6 -1.44 7.61 11.59
CA PHE A 6 -0.41 6.81 10.93
C PHE A 6 0.04 7.42 9.59
N TRP A 7 -0.87 8.06 8.86
CA TRP A 7 -0.62 8.64 7.54
C TRP A 7 0.13 9.97 7.57
N TYR A 8 0.29 10.56 8.74
CA TYR A 8 0.95 11.86 8.85
C TYR A 8 2.46 11.66 8.96
N PRO A 9 3.28 12.25 8.07
CA PRO A 9 4.73 12.02 8.01
C PRO A 9 5.48 12.81 9.09
N ASN A 10 5.01 12.81 10.34
CA ASN A 10 5.66 13.45 11.48
C ASN A 10 6.87 12.66 12.02
N THR A 11 7.08 11.44 11.53
CA THR A 11 8.18 10.56 11.92
C THR A 11 8.91 10.04 10.68
N ALA A 12 10.20 9.70 10.82
CA ALA A 12 10.97 9.11 9.73
C ALA A 12 10.32 7.83 9.16
N ARG A 13 9.64 7.05 10.01
CA ARG A 13 8.87 5.86 9.60
C ARG A 13 7.66 6.25 8.73
N GLY A 14 6.89 7.24 9.15
CA GLY A 14 5.73 7.73 8.39
C GLY A 14 6.13 8.38 7.06
N PHE A 15 7.23 9.14 7.03
CA PHE A 15 7.79 9.67 5.78
C PHE A 15 8.25 8.55 4.84
N GLY A 16 8.95 7.54 5.36
CA GLY A 16 9.36 6.38 4.57
C GLY A 16 8.18 5.64 3.95
N LEU A 17 7.12 5.38 4.74
CA LEU A 17 5.88 4.77 4.24
C LEU A 17 5.21 5.62 3.15
N LEU A 18 5.14 6.93 3.33
CA LEU A 18 4.60 7.84 2.32
C LEU A 18 5.39 7.75 1.02
N VAL A 19 6.73 7.77 1.08
CA VAL A 19 7.59 7.63 -0.10
C VAL A 19 7.36 6.29 -0.81
N VAL A 20 7.25 5.19 -0.06
CA VAL A 20 6.95 3.87 -0.65
C VAL A 20 5.59 3.87 -1.35
N VAL A 21 4.55 4.42 -0.72
CA VAL A 21 3.20 4.49 -1.31
C VAL A 21 3.19 5.34 -2.57
N VAL A 22 3.82 6.52 -2.55
CA VAL A 22 3.95 7.37 -3.74
C VAL A 22 4.72 6.63 -4.85
N GLY A 23 5.83 5.98 -4.51
CA GLY A 23 6.59 5.15 -5.45
C GLY A 23 5.75 4.02 -6.05
N MET A 24 4.93 3.35 -5.24
CA MET A 24 4.00 2.32 -5.73
C MET A 24 2.98 2.88 -6.72
N VAL A 25 2.44 4.09 -6.51
CA VAL A 25 1.51 4.71 -7.47
C VAL A 25 2.16 4.91 -8.84
N PHE A 26 3.41 5.38 -8.88
CA PHE A 26 4.15 5.53 -10.13
C PHE A 26 4.46 4.17 -10.77
N LEU A 27 4.94 3.22 -9.99
CA LEU A 27 5.30 1.89 -10.46
C LEU A 27 4.09 1.08 -10.93
N HIS A 28 2.89 1.37 -10.42
CA HIS A 28 1.66 0.73 -10.88
C HIS A 28 1.35 1.02 -12.35
N GLN A 29 1.84 2.14 -12.88
CA GLN A 29 1.72 2.46 -14.30
C GLN A 29 2.80 1.67 -15.06
N SER A 30 2.47 0.43 -15.45
CA SER A 30 3.38 -0.49 -16.18
C SER A 30 3.94 0.11 -17.48
N GLU A 31 3.24 1.09 -18.06
CA GLU A 31 3.70 1.85 -19.23
C GLU A 31 4.96 2.68 -18.96
N PHE A 32 5.15 3.24 -17.75
CA PHE A 32 6.36 4.01 -17.42
C PHE A 32 7.61 3.14 -17.35
N LEU A 33 7.45 1.84 -17.14
CA LEU A 33 8.54 0.88 -17.05
C LEU A 33 8.85 0.22 -18.40
N GLY A 34 8.10 0.55 -19.46
CA GLY A 34 8.31 -0.03 -20.79
C GLY A 34 8.06 -1.54 -20.86
N LEU A 35 7.41 -2.12 -19.85
CA LEU A 35 7.15 -3.57 -19.76
C LEU A 35 6.18 -4.06 -20.83
N MET A 36 5.43 -3.15 -21.49
CA MET A 36 4.44 -3.46 -22.52
C MET A 36 4.85 -2.96 -23.93
N ASP A 37 6.16 -2.88 -24.22
CA ASP A 37 6.61 -2.53 -25.58
C ASP A 37 6.30 -3.64 -26.61
N ALA A 38 5.81 -3.21 -27.77
CA ALA A 38 5.19 -4.03 -28.81
C ALA A 38 6.14 -5.06 -29.45
N GLY A 39 7.46 -4.92 -29.27
CA GLY A 39 8.47 -5.82 -29.83
C GLY A 39 8.60 -7.18 -29.13
N THR A 40 8.06 -7.31 -27.91
CA THR A 40 8.33 -8.47 -27.02
C THR A 40 7.19 -9.48 -26.94
N LEU A 41 6.15 -9.29 -27.76
CA LEU A 41 4.75 -9.58 -27.46
C LEU A 41 4.37 -11.02 -27.10
N VAL A 42 5.19 -12.04 -27.36
CA VAL A 42 4.72 -13.44 -27.27
C VAL A 42 5.37 -14.25 -26.13
N PHE A 43 6.60 -13.95 -25.67
CA PHE A 43 7.26 -14.81 -24.66
C PHE A 43 8.17 -14.12 -23.62
N GLY A 44 8.50 -12.82 -23.76
CA GLY A 44 9.47 -12.16 -22.86
C GLY A 44 8.85 -11.36 -21.71
N TRP A 45 7.75 -10.65 -21.99
CA TRP A 45 7.21 -9.66 -21.05
C TRP A 45 6.30 -10.28 -19.98
N LEU A 46 5.52 -11.31 -20.32
CA LEU A 46 4.49 -11.86 -19.42
C LEU A 46 5.07 -12.42 -18.10
N PRO A 47 6.16 -13.21 -18.08
CA PRO A 47 6.74 -13.68 -16.83
C PRO A 47 7.32 -12.55 -15.97
N ILE A 48 7.92 -11.54 -16.62
CA ILE A 48 8.49 -10.37 -15.96
C ILE A 48 7.37 -9.52 -15.34
N GLN A 49 6.29 -9.32 -16.09
CA GLN A 49 5.09 -8.63 -15.63
C GLN A 49 4.46 -9.36 -14.43
N LEU A 50 4.32 -10.69 -14.51
CA LEU A 50 3.79 -11.48 -13.40
C LEU A 50 4.67 -11.38 -12.14
N ALA A 51 6.00 -11.46 -12.30
CA ALA A 51 6.93 -11.29 -11.19
C ALA A 51 6.84 -9.88 -10.57
N PHE A 52 6.70 -8.85 -11.41
CA PHE A 52 6.49 -7.48 -10.99
C PHE A 52 5.19 -7.33 -10.20
N ASP A 53 4.08 -7.86 -10.70
CA ASP A 53 2.77 -7.80 -10.05
C ASP A 53 2.76 -8.55 -8.70
N ILE A 54 3.45 -9.70 -8.61
CA ILE A 54 3.65 -10.42 -7.35
C ILE A 54 4.43 -9.55 -6.36
N GLY A 55 5.56 -8.98 -6.79
CA GLY A 55 6.36 -8.08 -5.95
C GLY A 55 5.57 -6.88 -5.46
N PHE A 56 4.79 -6.26 -6.35
CA PHE A 56 3.94 -5.12 -6.04
C PHE A 56 2.89 -5.47 -4.97
N ASN A 57 2.22 -6.61 -5.10
CA ASN A 57 1.25 -7.09 -4.12
C ASN A 57 1.91 -7.39 -2.77
N LEU A 58 3.10 -8.00 -2.77
CA LEU A 58 3.84 -8.27 -1.53
C LEU A 58 4.19 -6.98 -0.78
N VAL A 59 4.62 -5.93 -1.49
CA VAL A 59 4.86 -4.61 -0.87
C VAL A 59 3.56 -4.04 -0.30
N GLY A 60 2.44 -4.15 -1.03
CA GLY A 60 1.12 -3.73 -0.53
C GLY A 60 0.72 -4.44 0.76
N VAL A 61 0.90 -5.78 0.83
CA VAL A 61 0.64 -6.57 2.04
C VAL A 61 1.54 -6.14 3.20
N LEU A 62 2.82 -5.84 2.94
CA LEU A 62 3.75 -5.36 3.98
C LEU A 62 3.32 -3.99 4.53
N ILE A 63 2.83 -3.08 3.68
CA ILE A 63 2.29 -1.79 4.12
C ILE A 63 1.06 -2.01 5.01
N LEU A 64 0.12 -2.88 4.60
CA LEU A 64 -1.06 -3.22 5.40
C LEU A 64 -0.68 -3.85 6.74
N TYR A 65 0.32 -4.72 6.75
CA TYR A 65 0.85 -5.31 7.98
C TYR A 65 1.46 -4.25 8.91
N ALA A 66 2.26 -3.33 8.37
CA ALA A 66 2.85 -2.23 9.12
C ALA A 66 1.77 -1.30 9.70
N MET A 67 0.72 -1.02 8.92
CA MET A 67 -0.46 -0.29 9.39
C MET A 67 -1.15 -1.00 10.55
N TYR A 68 -1.42 -2.30 10.41
CA TYR A 68 -2.05 -3.10 11.46
C TYR A 68 -1.25 -3.07 12.78
N ARG A 69 0.08 -3.19 12.69
CA ARG A 69 0.96 -3.18 13.87
C ARG A 69 1.06 -1.80 14.53
N ALA A 70 0.83 -0.73 13.78
CA ALA A 70 0.83 0.64 14.28
C ALA A 70 -0.57 1.15 14.65
N ALA A 71 -1.63 0.41 14.31
CA ALA A 71 -2.99 0.79 14.63
C ALA A 71 -3.18 0.83 16.16
N PRO A 72 -3.83 1.89 16.69
CA PRO A 72 -4.21 1.92 18.09
C PRO A 72 -5.09 0.72 18.43
N THR A 73 -4.94 0.17 19.64
CA THR A 73 -5.87 -0.85 20.15
C THR A 73 -7.30 -0.31 20.10
N PRO A 74 -8.26 -1.05 19.53
CA PRO A 74 -9.66 -0.66 19.55
C PRO A 74 -10.10 -0.40 21.00
N PRO A 75 -10.86 0.67 21.27
CA PRO A 75 -11.41 0.90 22.60
C PRO A 75 -12.25 -0.31 23.02
N ALA A 76 -12.17 -0.69 24.29
CA ALA A 76 -12.73 -1.95 24.83
C ALA A 76 -14.27 -2.03 24.81
N ALA A 77 -14.97 -1.03 24.28
CA ALA A 77 -16.41 -1.05 24.14
C ALA A 77 -16.82 -0.18 22.95
N PHE A 78 -17.26 -0.81 21.87
CA PHE A 78 -18.42 -0.27 21.17
C PHE A 78 -19.60 -0.73 22.02
N GLU A 79 -19.93 -0.02 23.10
CA GLU A 79 -21.25 -0.16 23.69
C GLU A 79 -22.20 0.28 22.57
N PRO A 80 -23.04 -0.62 22.00
CA PRO A 80 -24.16 -0.13 21.23
C PRO A 80 -24.97 0.67 22.24
N THR A 81 -24.96 2.00 22.11
CA THR A 81 -25.94 2.85 22.77
C THR A 81 -27.29 2.25 22.43
N ARG A 82 -27.84 1.51 23.39
CA ARG A 82 -29.20 1.02 23.39
C ARG A 82 -30.04 2.26 23.10
N GLU A 83 -30.71 2.28 21.95
CA GLU A 83 -31.67 3.32 21.64
C GLU A 83 -32.73 3.30 22.75
N GLU A 84 -32.59 4.19 23.72
CA GLU A 84 -33.67 4.58 24.60
C GLU A 84 -34.53 5.58 23.82
N ARG A 85 -35.46 5.07 23.00
CA ARG A 85 -36.87 5.46 23.01
C ARG A 85 -37.70 4.72 21.97
#